data_AF-A0A967Z2G1-F1
#
_entry.id   AF-A0A967Z2G1-F1
#
_cell.length_a   1.000
_cell.length_b   1.000
_cell.length_c   1.000
_cell.angle_alpha   90.00
_cell.angle_beta   90.00
_cell.angle_gamma   90.00
#
_symmetry.space_group_name_H-M   'P 1'
#
loop_
_entity.id
_entity.type
_entity.pdbx_description
1 polymer ?
#
loop_
_entity_poly.entity_id
_entity_poly.type
_entity_poly.pdbx_seq_one_letter_code
_entity_poly.pdbx_strand_id
1 'polypeptide(L)'
;MHGVGVSKMEKYGTIFLKIIRAYCREKNISERLDETNEAPSQNHPRASSSLPRYFAVGDAFNAGKSVDELARTYGVTQQTILDHIYRYYQAGYPL
;
A
#
# COMPACT_ATOMS: atom_id res chain seq x y z
N MET A 1 2.71 8.68 8.54
CA MET A 1 2.91 9.12 7.14
C MET A 1 4.31 9.69 7.03
N HIS A 2 5.17 9.16 6.16
CA HIS A 2 6.51 9.70 5.93
C HIS A 2 6.51 10.41 4.58
N GLY A 3 6.69 11.73 4.59
CA GLY A 3 6.73 12.57 3.40
C GLY A 3 7.82 13.64 3.52
N VAL A 4 8.01 14.41 2.45
CA VAL A 4 8.90 15.57 2.47
C VAL A 4 8.12 16.76 3.02
N GLY A 5 8.44 17.18 4.25
CA GLY A 5 7.84 18.37 4.86
C GLY A 5 8.27 19.66 4.16
N VAL A 6 7.50 20.74 4.37
CA VAL A 6 7.67 22.05 3.71
C VAL A 6 9.11 22.56 3.76
N SER A 7 9.75 22.58 4.93
CA SER A 7 11.13 23.07 5.06
C SER A 7 12.15 22.26 4.25
N LYS A 8 11.91 20.94 4.07
CA LYS A 8 12.78 20.11 3.23
C LYS A 8 12.48 20.32 1.75
N MET A 9 11.22 20.56 1.40
CA MET A 9 10.81 20.87 0.03
C MET A 9 11.44 22.18 -0.45
N GLU A 10 11.40 23.24 0.36
CA GLU A 10 12.01 24.53 0.02
C GLU A 10 13.52 24.41 -0.16
N LYS A 11 14.18 23.69 0.75
CA LYS A 11 15.64 23.57 0.74
C LYS A 11 16.17 22.61 -0.33
N TYR A 12 15.47 21.51 -0.60
CA TYR A 12 16.01 20.39 -1.40
C TYR A 12 15.15 20.04 -2.62
N GLY A 13 13.98 20.64 -2.81
CA GLY A 13 13.07 20.29 -3.89
C GLY A 13 13.70 20.42 -5.27
N THR A 14 14.44 21.50 -5.50
CA THR A 14 15.18 21.72 -6.76
C THR A 14 16.26 20.67 -6.99
N ILE A 15 16.97 20.25 -5.95
CA ILE A 15 18.01 19.22 -6.00
C ILE A 15 17.38 17.86 -6.31
N PHE A 16 16.29 17.49 -5.63
CA PHE A 16 15.55 16.27 -5.89
C PHE A 16 15.06 16.21 -7.33
N LEU A 17 14.40 17.27 -7.82
CA LEU A 17 13.91 17.33 -9.19
C LEU A 17 15.03 17.18 -10.22
N LYS A 18 16.19 17.79 -9.99
CA LYS A 18 17.35 17.65 -10.88
C LYS A 18 17.82 16.20 -10.97
N ILE A 19 17.94 15.51 -9.84
CA ILE A 19 18.39 14.11 -9.76
C ILE A 19 17.35 13.19 -10.41
N ILE A 20 16.06 13.34 -10.05
CA ILE A 20 14.97 12.53 -10.58
C ILE A 20 14.90 12.67 -12.11
N ARG A 21 14.94 13.90 -12.63
CA ARG A 21 14.93 14.14 -14.09
C ARG A 21 16.14 13.53 -14.79
N ALA A 22 17.32 13.62 -14.19
CA ALA A 22 18.53 13.01 -14.76
C ALA A 22 18.39 11.49 -14.85
N TYR A 23 17.91 10.85 -13.78
CA TYR A 23 17.64 9.41 -13.75
C TYR A 23 16.60 8.99 -14.79
N CYS A 24 15.48 9.72 -14.89
CA CYS A 24 14.45 9.42 -15.88
C CYS A 24 14.98 9.52 -17.31
N ARG A 25 15.80 10.54 -17.61
CA ARG A 25 16.43 10.68 -18.94
C ARG A 25 17.38 9.53 -19.23
N GLU A 26 18.24 9.15 -18.29
CA GLU A 26 19.18 8.03 -18.48
C GLU A 26 18.45 6.71 -18.73
N LYS A 27 17.32 6.50 -18.06
CA LYS A 27 16.52 5.27 -18.16
C LYS A 27 15.42 5.34 -19.22
N ASN A 28 15.36 6.41 -20.03
CA ASN A 28 14.29 6.65 -21.00
C ASN A 28 12.87 6.51 -20.39
N ILE A 29 12.71 6.90 -19.12
CA ILE A 29 11.42 6.93 -18.44
C ILE A 29 10.70 8.20 -18.92
N SER A 30 9.69 8.00 -19.76
CA SER A 30 8.84 9.10 -20.23
C SER A 30 7.92 9.57 -19.11
N GLU A 31 7.80 10.89 -18.97
CA GLU A 31 6.83 11.49 -18.05
C GLU A 31 5.43 11.18 -18.56
N ARG A 32 4.64 10.49 -17.74
CA ARG A 32 3.24 10.26 -18.03
C ARG A 32 2.49 11.55 -17.70
N LEU A 33 2.30 12.39 -18.72
CA LEU A 33 1.34 13.49 -18.64
C LEU A 33 -0.04 12.84 -18.63
N ASP A 34 -0.54 12.47 -17.45
CA ASP A 34 -1.98 12.23 -17.32
C ASP A 34 -2.65 13.58 -17.60
N GLU A 35 -3.54 13.63 -18.60
CA GLU A 35 -4.31 14.80 -19.03
C GLU A 35 -5.30 15.26 -17.94
N THR A 36 -4.80 15.66 -16.78
CA THR A 36 -5.61 16.17 -15.67
C THR A 36 -5.12 17.56 -15.30
N ASN A 37 -5.21 18.47 -16.29
CA ASN A 37 -5.52 19.85 -15.97
C ASN A 37 -6.90 19.87 -15.30
N GLU A 38 -6.93 20.30 -14.04
CA GLU A 38 -8.11 20.72 -13.28
C GLU A 38 -9.22 19.67 -13.06
N ALA A 39 -9.02 18.81 -12.06
CA ALA A 39 -10.12 18.39 -11.19
C ALA A 39 -9.56 18.18 -9.77
N PRO A 40 -10.26 18.61 -8.70
CA PRO A 40 -9.85 18.26 -7.35
C PRO A 40 -9.76 16.74 -7.30
N SER A 41 -8.58 16.23 -6.94
CA SER A 41 -8.25 14.82 -6.76
C SER A 41 -9.51 14.05 -6.37
N GLN A 42 -10.16 13.43 -7.36
CA GLN A 42 -11.20 12.49 -7.06
C GLN A 42 -10.48 11.41 -6.28
N ASN A 43 -10.72 11.43 -4.97
CA ASN A 43 -10.45 10.31 -4.10
C ASN A 43 -10.93 9.10 -4.88
N HIS A 44 -9.98 8.35 -5.45
CA HIS A 44 -10.29 7.05 -6.00
C HIS A 44 -11.06 6.38 -4.87
N PRO A 45 -12.33 6.01 -5.04
CA PRO A 45 -12.94 5.09 -4.12
C PRO A 45 -12.03 3.87 -4.21
N ARG A 46 -11.24 3.62 -3.15
CA ARG A 46 -10.53 2.35 -3.00
C ARG A 46 -11.57 1.30 -3.31
N ALA A 47 -11.40 0.59 -4.42
CA ALA A 47 -12.35 -0.35 -4.98
C ALA A 47 -13.11 -1.07 -3.86
N SER A 48 -14.32 -0.59 -3.59
CA SER A 48 -15.21 -1.09 -2.56
C SER A 48 -15.96 -2.27 -3.17
N SER A 49 -15.29 -3.42 -3.26
CA SER A 49 -15.95 -4.69 -3.60
C SER A 49 -15.13 -5.94 -3.25
N SER A 50 -13.83 -5.83 -2.95
CA SER A 50 -13.10 -6.95 -2.33
C SER A 50 -13.17 -6.80 -0.81
N LEU A 51 -13.72 -7.81 -0.13
CA LEU A 51 -13.58 -7.97 1.32
C LEU A 51 -12.13 -7.65 1.75
N PRO A 52 -11.92 -6.93 2.86
CA PRO A 52 -10.59 -6.62 3.33
C PRO A 52 -9.75 -7.89 3.48
N ARG A 53 -8.47 -7.81 3.12
CA ARG A 53 -7.55 -8.97 3.09
C ARG A 53 -7.43 -9.69 4.44
N TYR A 54 -7.69 -9.00 5.56
CA TYR A 54 -7.74 -9.61 6.89
C TYR A 54 -8.93 -10.57 7.08
N PHE A 55 -10.04 -10.35 6.36
CA PHE A 55 -11.24 -11.20 6.41
C PHE A 55 -10.94 -12.58 5.82
N ALA A 56 -10.36 -12.62 4.61
CA ALA A 56 -9.97 -13.87 3.95
C ALA A 56 -8.91 -14.66 4.73
N VAL A 57 -8.04 -13.97 5.49
CA VAL A 57 -7.03 -14.62 6.36
C VAL A 57 -7.68 -15.18 7.62
N GLY A 58 -8.59 -14.44 8.27
CA GLY A 58 -9.32 -14.91 9.44
C GLY A 58 -10.21 -16.12 9.15
N ASP A 59 -10.97 -16.08 8.05
CA ASP A 59 -11.84 -17.19 7.65
C ASP A 59 -11.04 -18.46 7.33
N ALA A 60 -9.89 -18.31 6.66
CA ALA A 60 -9.00 -19.42 6.36
C ALA A 60 -8.31 -19.99 7.62
N PHE A 61 -8.04 -19.15 8.62
CA PHE A 61 -7.53 -19.59 9.92
C PHE A 61 -8.59 -20.39 10.68
N ASN A 62 -9.84 -19.91 10.73
CA ASN A 62 -10.97 -20.61 11.34
C ASN A 62 -11.28 -21.94 10.62
N ALA A 63 -11.00 -22.03 9.32
CA ALA A 63 -11.08 -23.27 8.55
C ALA A 63 -9.95 -24.27 8.87
N GLY A 64 -9.03 -23.95 9.80
CA GLY A 64 -7.98 -24.83 10.29
C GLY A 64 -6.62 -24.66 9.61
N LYS A 65 -6.42 -23.65 8.76
CA LYS A 65 -5.10 -23.41 8.16
C LYS A 65 -4.12 -22.83 9.17
N SER A 66 -2.89 -23.31 9.13
CA SER A 66 -1.82 -22.80 10.00
C SER A 66 -1.33 -21.42 9.55
N VAL A 67 -0.79 -20.65 10.50
CA VAL A 67 -0.17 -19.34 10.23
C VAL A 67 0.96 -19.45 9.19
N ASP A 68 1.72 -20.54 9.22
CA ASP A 68 2.80 -20.82 8.27
C ASP A 68 2.28 -21.04 6.83
N GLU A 69 1.20 -21.81 6.70
CA GLU A 69 0.58 -22.07 5.40
C GLU A 69 -0.01 -20.79 4.80
N LEU A 70 -0.65 -19.96 5.64
CA LEU A 70 -1.18 -18.67 5.23
C LEU A 70 -0.07 -17.70 4.83
N ALA A 71 1.03 -17.65 5.58
CA ALA A 71 2.19 -16.81 5.25
C ALA A 71 2.76 -17.15 3.86
N ARG A 72 2.90 -18.45 3.56
CA ARG A 72 3.36 -18.94 2.24
C ARG A 72 2.35 -18.63 1.14
N THR A 73 1.06 -18.89 1.37
CA THR A 73 -0.01 -18.70 0.39
C THR A 73 -0.16 -17.23 -0.01
N TYR A 74 -0.07 -16.32 0.96
CA TYR A 74 -0.24 -14.88 0.72
C TYR A 74 1.08 -14.13 0.46
N GLY A 75 2.23 -14.83 0.50
CA GLY A 75 3.55 -14.24 0.27
C GLY A 75 3.95 -13.16 1.29
N VAL A 76 3.52 -13.31 2.55
CA VAL A 76 3.77 -12.35 3.63
C VAL A 76 4.41 -13.03 4.83
N THR A 77 4.94 -12.24 5.78
CA THR A 77 5.53 -12.80 6.99
C THR A 77 4.45 -13.34 7.92
N GLN A 78 4.82 -14.29 8.79
CA GLN A 78 3.94 -14.78 9.86
C GLN A 78 3.40 -13.62 10.72
N GLN A 79 4.24 -12.62 11.01
CA GLN A 79 3.83 -11.42 11.75
C GLN A 79 2.67 -10.68 11.06
N THR A 80 2.69 -10.56 9.73
CA THR A 80 1.58 -9.95 8.96
C THR A 80 0.30 -10.79 9.01
N ILE A 81 0.42 -12.12 9.03
CA ILE A 81 -0.73 -13.01 9.22
C ILE A 81 -1.32 -12.84 10.62
N LEU A 82 -0.49 -12.79 11.66
CA LEU A 82 -0.93 -12.52 13.03
C LEU A 82 -1.63 -11.16 13.14
N ASP A 83 -1.12 -10.12 12.49
CA ASP A 83 -1.74 -8.80 12.45
C ASP A 83 -3.13 -8.84 11.78
N HIS A 84 -3.27 -9.64 10.71
CA HIS A 84 -4.57 -9.86 10.06
C HIS A 84 -5.56 -10.62 10.96
N ILE A 85 -5.12 -11.69 11.64
CA ILE A 85 -5.94 -12.45 12.58
C ILE A 85 -6.38 -11.56 13.75
N TYR A 86 -5.46 -10.75 14.29
CA TYR A 86 -5.76 -9.80 15.35
C TYR A 86 -6.82 -8.78 14.93
N ARG A 87 -6.69 -8.19 13.73
CA ARG A 87 -7.71 -7.27 13.18
C ARG A 87 -9.04 -7.95 12.92
N TYR A 88 -9.04 -9.21 12.52
CA TYR A 88 -10.25 -10.01 12.34
C TYR A 88 -10.99 -10.19 13.68
N TYR A 89 -10.26 -10.51 14.75
CA TYR A 89 -10.82 -10.59 16.10
C TYR A 89 -11.33 -9.22 16.62
N GLN A 90 -10.55 -8.15 16.40
CA GLN A 90 -10.96 -6.79 16.78
C GLN A 90 -12.23 -6.32 16.07
N ALA A 91 -12.49 -6.83 14.86
CA ALA A 91 -13.73 -6.56 14.13
C ALA A 91 -14.94 -7.35 14.66
N GLY A 92 -14.76 -8.19 15.68
CA GLY A 92 -15.83 -8.93 16.35
C GLY A 92 -16.11 -10.33 15.78
N TYR A 93 -15.22 -10.85 14.93
CA TYR A 93 -15.35 -12.19 14.37
C TYR A 93 -14.71 -13.25 15.29
N PRO A 94 -15.26 -14.48 15.34
CA PRO A 94 -14.72 -15.56 16.16
C PRO A 94 -13.38 -16.07 15.60
N LEU A 95 -12.55 -16.64 16.48
CA LEU A 95 -11.32 -17.37 16.14
C LEU A 95 -11.51 -18.87 16.42
#